data_AF-A0A954KHS6-F1
#
_entry.id   AF-A0A954KHS6-F1
#
_cell.length_a   1.000
_cell.length_b   1.000
_cell.length_c   1.000
_cell.angle_alpha   90.00
_cell.angle_beta   90.00
_cell.angle_gamma   90.00
#
_symmetry.space_group_name_H-M   'P 1'
#
loop_
_entity.id
_entity.type
_entity.pdbx_description
1 polymer ?
#
loop_
_entity_poly.entity_id
_entity_poly.type
_entity_poly.pdbx_seq_one_letter_code
_entity_poly.pdbx_strand_id
1 'polypeptide(L)'
;QRFSPAELSFNSEIIRYTTVTRLHDDLLHMEVVNGRSLTFGPFGNSSGSDDGGFLSQRLNTFRTDLNPYDPYNSIRHSRVTYGANRVNRFVRKAIRFYSEDGLYVEDKTRRYVHRLSADIEYEANGTGGYETTSTTTGTSGTTTTSP
;
A
#
# COMPACT_ATOMS: atom_id res chain seq x y z
N GLN A 1 19.52 0.51 -27.88
CA GLN A 1 20.26 0.05 -26.68
C GLN A 1 19.49 -1.08 -26.04
N ARG A 2 20.06 -2.29 -25.93
CA ARG A 2 19.43 -3.40 -25.20
C ARG A 2 20.03 -3.38 -23.79
N PHE A 3 19.25 -3.01 -22.79
CA PHE A 3 19.66 -3.15 -21.40
C PHE A 3 19.68 -4.64 -21.05
N SER A 4 20.76 -5.12 -20.43
CA SER A 4 20.75 -6.46 -19.88
C SER A 4 19.86 -6.49 -18.64
N PRO A 5 19.08 -7.56 -18.37
CA PRO A 5 18.24 -7.62 -17.17
C PRO A 5 18.99 -7.45 -15.85
N ALA A 6 20.30 -7.69 -15.84
CA ALA A 6 21.18 -7.53 -14.68
C ALA A 6 21.50 -6.06 -14.36
N GLU A 7 21.43 -5.16 -15.33
CA GLU A 7 21.67 -3.72 -15.13
C GLU A 7 20.43 -2.97 -14.59
N LEU A 8 19.27 -3.63 -14.53
CA LEU A 8 18.01 -3.06 -14.06
C LEU A 8 17.64 -3.49 -12.63
N SER A 9 18.56 -4.10 -11.88
CA SER A 9 18.31 -4.42 -10.48
C SER A 9 19.54 -4.18 -9.62
N PHE A 10 19.42 -3.24 -8.68
CA PHE A 10 20.27 -3.25 -7.49
C PHE A 10 19.73 -4.33 -6.53
N ASN A 11 20.62 -5.10 -5.92
CA ASN A 11 20.23 -5.96 -4.81
C ASN A 11 19.56 -5.09 -3.74
N SER A 12 18.33 -5.45 -3.37
CA SER A 12 17.57 -4.81 -2.29
C SER A 12 17.23 -3.33 -2.52
N GLU A 13 16.93 -2.91 -3.75
CA GLU A 13 16.40 -1.58 -4.02
C GLU A 13 15.09 -1.31 -3.26
N ILE A 14 14.94 -0.11 -2.69
CA ILE A 14 13.70 0.34 -2.06
C ILE A 14 13.01 1.37 -2.96
N ILE A 15 11.91 0.96 -3.59
CA ILE A 15 11.02 1.84 -4.34
C ILE A 15 9.98 2.44 -3.37
N ARG A 16 9.77 3.76 -3.44
CA ARG A 16 8.77 4.48 -2.64
C ARG A 16 7.88 5.30 -3.56
N TYR A 17 6.58 5.32 -3.30
CA TYR A 17 5.61 6.14 -4.03
C TYR A 17 4.35 6.36 -3.19
N THR A 18 3.49 7.27 -3.65
CA THR A 18 2.16 7.50 -3.10
C THR A 18 1.13 7.27 -4.19
N THR A 19 0.04 6.56 -3.88
CA THR A 19 -1.13 6.51 -4.76
C THR A 19 -2.16 7.51 -4.25
N VAL A 20 -2.67 8.34 -5.14
CA VAL A 20 -3.74 9.30 -4.85
C VAL A 20 -5.00 8.85 -5.59
N THR A 21 -6.14 8.94 -4.91
CA THR A 21 -7.45 8.69 -5.49
C THR A 21 -8.33 9.90 -5.25
N ARG A 22 -8.95 10.42 -6.32
CA ARG A 22 -9.87 11.57 -6.27
C ARG A 22 -11.12 11.26 -7.08
N LEU A 23 -12.21 11.94 -6.72
CA LEU A 23 -13.41 12.01 -7.54
C LEU A 23 -13.45 13.39 -8.20
N HIS A 24 -13.66 13.42 -9.51
CA HIS A 24 -13.84 14.66 -10.27
C HIS A 24 -14.69 14.35 -11.50
N ASP A 25 -15.75 15.11 -11.74
CA ASP A 25 -16.64 14.98 -12.92
C ASP A 25 -17.10 13.53 -13.21
N ASP A 26 -17.64 12.84 -12.19
CA ASP A 26 -18.09 11.43 -12.27
C ASP A 26 -16.97 10.42 -12.63
N LEU A 27 -15.70 10.84 -12.54
CA LEU A 27 -14.53 10.00 -12.72
C LEU A 27 -13.83 9.72 -11.40
N LEU A 28 -13.51 8.45 -11.19
CA LEU A 28 -12.51 8.01 -10.24
C LEU A 28 -11.14 8.16 -10.89
N HIS A 29 -10.39 9.18 -10.46
CA HIS A 29 -9.02 9.40 -10.88
C HIS A 29 -8.07 8.73 -9.88
N MET A 30 -7.18 7.87 -10.37
CA MET A 30 -6.11 7.25 -9.59
C MET A 30 -4.77 7.60 -10.23
N GLU A 31 -3.81 8.06 -9.43
CA GLU A 31 -2.47 8.37 -9.93
C GLU A 31 -1.37 7.98 -8.95
N VAL A 32 -0.17 7.74 -9.47
CA VAL A 32 1.05 7.60 -8.68
C VAL A 32 1.78 8.94 -8.64
N VAL A 33 2.09 9.40 -7.44
CA VAL A 33 2.85 10.64 -7.18
C VAL A 33 4.04 10.36 -6.27
N ASN A 34 5.01 11.28 -6.25
CA ASN A 34 6.19 11.23 -5.38
C ASN A 34 6.97 9.90 -5.47
N GLY A 35 7.00 9.29 -6.66
CA GLY A 35 7.72 8.06 -6.92
C GLY A 35 9.23 8.28 -6.89
N ARG A 36 9.97 7.40 -6.22
CA ARG A 36 11.43 7.39 -6.14
C ARG A 36 11.97 5.97 -6.23
N SER A 37 12.92 5.78 -7.13
CA SER A 37 13.67 4.55 -7.39
C SER A 37 15.14 4.95 -7.63
N LEU A 38 16.08 4.09 -7.20
CA LEU A 38 17.49 4.23 -7.56
C LEU A 38 17.70 3.91 -9.05
N THR A 39 17.00 2.91 -9.56
CA THR A 39 17.11 2.46 -10.96
C THR A 39 16.44 3.42 -11.93
N PHE A 40 15.21 3.87 -11.63
CA PHE A 40 14.40 4.69 -12.54
C PHE A 40 14.41 6.18 -12.21
N GLY A 41 15.04 6.59 -11.11
CA GLY A 41 14.98 7.97 -10.63
C GLY A 41 13.58 8.36 -10.09
N PRO A 42 13.20 9.65 -10.15
CA PRO A 42 11.85 10.08 -9.84
C PRO A 42 10.83 9.60 -10.88
N PHE A 43 9.63 9.22 -10.44
CA PHE A 43 8.54 8.82 -11.33
C PHE A 43 7.16 9.20 -10.76
N GLY A 44 6.13 9.08 -11.60
CA GLY A 44 4.78 9.55 -11.28
C GLY A 44 4.62 11.06 -11.48
N ASN A 45 3.42 11.56 -11.24
CA ASN A 45 3.18 13.00 -11.31
C ASN A 45 3.81 13.69 -10.09
N SER A 46 4.68 14.66 -10.33
CA SER A 46 5.30 15.46 -9.27
C SER A 46 4.42 16.63 -8.83
N SER A 47 3.42 17.01 -9.62
CA SER A 47 2.63 18.22 -9.43
C SER A 47 1.21 17.97 -8.89
N GLY A 48 0.74 16.72 -8.91
CA GLY A 48 -0.65 16.40 -8.56
C GLY A 48 -1.68 17.08 -9.46
N SER A 49 -1.27 17.60 -10.63
CA SER A 49 -2.16 18.21 -11.61
C SER A 49 -3.14 17.17 -12.15
N ASP A 50 -4.39 17.60 -12.32
CA ASP A 50 -5.47 16.72 -12.81
C ASP A 50 -5.27 16.27 -14.26
N ASP A 51 -4.27 16.81 -14.97
CA ASP A 51 -3.93 16.48 -16.36
C ASP A 51 -3.48 15.03 -16.57
N GLY A 52 -3.26 14.25 -15.50
CA GLY A 52 -2.99 12.82 -15.59
C GLY A 52 -1.58 12.54 -16.09
N GLY A 53 -0.65 12.26 -15.17
CA GLY A 53 0.70 11.82 -15.54
C GLY A 53 0.73 10.43 -16.18
N PHE A 54 1.91 9.99 -16.64
CA PHE A 54 2.14 8.67 -17.27
C PHE A 54 1.76 7.45 -16.40
N LEU A 55 1.50 7.65 -15.11
CA LEU A 55 1.07 6.62 -14.15
C LEU A 55 -0.26 7.01 -13.52
N SER A 56 -1.26 7.29 -14.36
CA SER A 56 -2.62 7.60 -13.97
C SER A 56 -3.65 6.73 -14.68
N GLN A 57 -4.81 6.56 -14.06
CA GLN A 57 -5.97 5.86 -14.58
C GLN A 57 -7.23 6.64 -14.21
N ARG A 58 -8.16 6.74 -15.16
CA ARG A 58 -9.47 7.37 -14.94
C ARG A 58 -10.55 6.34 -15.25
N LEU A 59 -11.52 6.20 -14.35
CA LEU A 59 -12.60 5.23 -14.47
C LEU A 59 -13.93 5.94 -14.23
N ASN A 60 -14.92 5.69 -15.08
CA ASN A 60 -16.29 6.15 -14.81
C ASN A 60 -16.79 5.54 -13.50
N THR A 61 -17.44 6.34 -12.67
CA THR A 61 -17.99 5.88 -11.39
C THR A 61 -19.30 6.58 -11.06
N PHE A 62 -20.18 5.88 -10.35
CA PHE A 62 -21.39 6.46 -9.77
C PHE A 62 -21.18 6.92 -8.33
N ARG A 63 -19.93 6.87 -7.82
CA ARG A 63 -19.61 7.28 -6.47
C ARG A 63 -19.54 8.80 -6.39
N THR A 64 -20.27 9.35 -5.43
CA THR A 64 -20.24 10.79 -5.08
C THR A 64 -19.18 11.13 -4.06
N ASP A 65 -18.73 10.14 -3.28
CA ASP A 65 -17.69 10.31 -2.26
C ASP A 65 -16.80 9.06 -2.11
N LEU A 66 -15.65 9.25 -1.46
CA LEU A 66 -14.67 8.19 -1.16
C LEU A 66 -14.75 7.71 0.30
N ASN A 67 -15.73 8.17 1.08
CA ASN A 67 -15.85 7.86 2.51
C ASN A 67 -15.99 6.35 2.80
N PRO A 68 -16.66 5.53 1.96
CA PRO A 68 -16.73 4.09 2.15
C PRO A 68 -15.42 3.35 1.84
N TYR A 69 -14.29 4.03 1.66
CA TYR A 69 -13.03 3.36 1.41
C TYR A 69 -12.61 2.52 2.61
N ASP A 70 -12.49 1.21 2.38
CA ASP A 70 -11.96 0.27 3.35
C ASP A 70 -10.46 -0.01 3.07
N PRO A 71 -9.57 0.30 4.02
CA PRO A 71 -8.16 -0.06 3.97
C PRO A 71 -7.90 -1.54 3.66
N TYR A 72 -8.70 -2.48 4.18
CA TYR A 72 -8.48 -3.91 3.98
C TYR A 72 -8.83 -4.34 2.55
N ASN A 73 -9.86 -3.74 1.97
CA ASN A 73 -10.25 -3.96 0.58
C ASN A 73 -9.08 -3.66 -0.38
N SER A 74 -8.38 -2.54 -0.18
CA SER A 74 -7.20 -2.18 -0.98
C SER A 74 -6.06 -3.19 -0.84
N ILE A 75 -5.82 -3.73 0.36
CA ILE A 75 -4.76 -4.75 0.56
C ILE A 75 -5.14 -6.04 -0.16
N ARG A 76 -6.37 -6.51 0.01
CA ARG A 76 -6.85 -7.77 -0.54
C ARG A 76 -6.76 -7.82 -2.07
N HIS A 77 -6.97 -6.67 -2.71
CA HIS A 77 -6.96 -6.53 -4.17
C HIS A 77 -5.66 -5.95 -4.73
N SER A 78 -4.74 -5.48 -3.89
CA SER A 78 -3.37 -5.15 -4.32
C SER A 78 -2.54 -6.42 -4.37
N ARG A 79 -1.88 -6.68 -5.51
CA ARG A 79 -1.01 -7.85 -5.66
C ARG A 79 0.20 -7.49 -6.49
N VAL A 80 1.34 -8.09 -6.14
CA VAL A 80 2.49 -8.15 -7.05
C VAL A 80 2.22 -9.31 -8.01
N THR A 81 1.70 -9.01 -9.19
CA THR A 81 1.34 -10.04 -10.18
C THR A 81 2.49 -10.44 -11.09
N TYR A 82 3.47 -9.55 -11.28
CA TYR A 82 4.62 -9.76 -12.13
C TYR A 82 5.92 -9.61 -11.33
N GLY A 83 6.84 -10.58 -11.50
CA GLY A 83 8.13 -10.56 -10.81
C GLY A 83 8.03 -10.66 -9.29
N ALA A 84 7.00 -11.30 -8.74
CA ALA A 84 6.80 -11.42 -7.29
C ALA A 84 8.01 -12.07 -6.59
N ASN A 85 8.69 -13.02 -7.24
CA ASN A 85 9.92 -13.62 -6.76
C ASN A 85 11.11 -12.65 -6.65
N ARG A 86 10.98 -11.43 -7.18
CA ARG A 86 11.99 -10.36 -7.10
C ARG A 86 11.60 -9.27 -6.10
N VAL A 87 10.44 -9.38 -5.46
CA VAL A 87 9.96 -8.40 -4.47
C VAL A 87 10.02 -9.04 -3.09
N ASN A 88 10.97 -8.62 -2.27
CA ASN A 88 11.08 -9.16 -0.91
C ASN A 88 9.87 -8.75 -0.07
N ARG A 89 9.49 -7.46 -0.13
CA ARG A 89 8.42 -6.88 0.68
C ARG A 89 7.68 -5.80 -0.09
N PHE A 90 6.35 -5.83 -0.02
CA PHE A 90 5.50 -4.72 -0.42
C PHE A 90 4.61 -4.35 0.76
N VAL A 91 4.75 -3.11 1.25
CA VAL A 91 4.14 -2.64 2.48
C VAL A 91 3.43 -1.32 2.24
N ARG A 92 2.16 -1.25 2.66
CA ARG A 92 1.47 0.03 2.81
C ARG A 92 1.85 0.63 4.16
N LYS A 93 2.42 1.84 4.13
CA LYS A 93 2.91 2.52 5.33
C LYS A 93 1.90 3.46 5.98
N ALA A 94 1.05 4.10 5.18
CA ALA A 94 0.04 5.00 5.68
C ALA A 94 -1.13 5.10 4.70
N ILE A 95 -2.29 5.52 5.21
CA ILE A 95 -3.44 5.98 4.44
C ILE A 95 -3.83 7.35 5.00
N ARG A 96 -4.13 8.30 4.11
CA ARG A 96 -4.50 9.67 4.45
C ARG A 96 -5.80 10.03 3.74
N PHE A 97 -6.76 10.53 4.49
CA PHE A 97 -8.02 11.05 3.99
C PHE A 97 -8.00 12.57 4.09
N TYR A 98 -8.36 13.24 3.00
CA TYR A 98 -8.41 14.69 2.92
C TYR A 98 -9.86 15.13 2.68
N SER A 99 -10.27 16.19 3.37
CA SER A 99 -11.46 16.98 3.07
C SER A 99 -11.06 18.31 2.43
N GLU A 100 -12.03 19.18 2.16
CA GLU A 100 -11.78 20.56 1.70
C GLU A 100 -10.92 21.35 2.69
N ASP A 101 -11.04 21.07 3.99
CA ASP A 101 -10.26 21.69 5.07
C ASP A 101 -8.83 21.12 5.22
N GLY A 102 -8.48 20.08 4.45
CA GLY A 102 -7.17 19.44 4.49
C GLY A 102 -7.19 18.02 5.06
N LEU A 103 -6.08 17.59 5.68
CA LEU A 103 -5.93 16.24 6.21
C LEU A 103 -6.92 16.00 7.37
N TYR A 104 -7.87 15.09 7.18
CA TYR A 104 -8.89 14.79 8.17
C TYR A 104 -8.51 13.55 9.02
N VAL A 105 -8.02 12.48 8.38
CA VAL A 105 -7.64 11.23 9.08
C VAL A 105 -6.35 10.66 8.49
N GLU A 106 -5.47 10.16 9.36
CA GLU A 106 -4.27 9.41 8.98
C GLU A 106 -4.17 8.09 9.76
N ASP A 107 -4.07 6.98 9.02
CA ASP A 107 -3.79 5.66 9.55
C ASP A 107 -2.35 5.26 9.19
N LYS A 108 -1.46 5.17 10.19
CA LYS A 108 -0.04 4.81 10.04
C LYS A 108 0.24 3.32 10.23
N THR A 109 -0.79 2.50 10.39
CA THR A 109 -0.64 1.06 10.61
C THR A 109 -0.03 0.41 9.38
N ARG A 110 1.18 -0.14 9.54
CA ARG A 110 1.88 -0.86 8.48
C ARG A 110 1.12 -2.13 8.15
N ARG A 111 0.78 -2.31 6.88
CA ARG A 111 0.10 -3.52 6.42
C ARG A 111 0.79 -4.07 5.19
N TYR A 112 1.07 -5.35 5.22
CA TYR A 112 1.84 -6.01 4.19
C TYR A 112 0.91 -6.54 3.10
N VAL A 113 1.26 -6.19 1.86
CA VAL A 113 0.59 -6.66 0.64
C VAL A 113 1.31 -7.90 0.12
N HIS A 114 2.64 -7.94 0.23
CA HIS A 114 3.46 -9.07 -0.15
C HIS A 114 4.67 -9.21 0.77
N ARG A 115 5.06 -10.46 1.06
CA ARG A 115 6.29 -10.86 1.75
C ARG A 115 6.73 -12.23 1.23
N LEU A 116 8.04 -12.46 1.17
CA LEU A 116 8.58 -13.80 0.96
C LEU A 116 8.43 -14.65 2.24
N SER A 117 8.24 -15.96 2.10
CA SER A 117 8.03 -16.88 3.23
C SER A 117 9.17 -16.85 4.25
N ALA A 118 10.42 -16.72 3.79
CA ALA A 118 11.59 -16.60 4.67
C ALA A 118 11.54 -15.37 5.59
N ASP A 119 10.92 -14.27 5.16
CA ASP A 119 10.72 -13.09 5.99
C ASP A 119 9.62 -13.30 7.05
N ILE A 120 8.65 -14.20 6.78
CA ILE A 120 7.58 -14.54 7.73
C ILE A 120 8.15 -15.38 8.88
N GLU A 121 8.97 -16.38 8.56
CA GLU A 121 9.61 -17.27 9.53
C GLU A 121 10.59 -16.52 10.45
N TYR A 122 11.31 -15.53 9.92
CA TYR A 122 12.23 -14.70 10.71
C TYR A 122 11.50 -13.83 11.77
N GLU A 123 10.32 -13.30 11.45
CA GLU A 123 9.51 -12.55 12.42
C GLU A 123 8.80 -13.48 13.43
N ALA A 124 8.34 -14.66 13.00
CA ALA A 124 7.71 -15.65 13.88
C ALA A 124 8.69 -16.19 14.95
N ASN A 125 9.99 -16.27 14.63
CA ASN A 125 11.03 -16.73 15.54
C ASN A 125 11.61 -15.63 16.45
N GLY A 126 10.95 -14.45 16.53
CA GLY A 126 11.23 -13.44 17.55
C GLY A 126 12.58 -12.71 17.42
N THR A 127 13.33 -12.90 16.34
CA THR A 127 14.64 -12.28 16.13
C THR A 127 14.55 -11.01 15.25
N GLY A 128 13.38 -10.70 14.68
CA GLY A 128 13.10 -9.50 13.90
C GLY A 128 12.30 -8.47 14.68
N GLY A 129 12.93 -7.35 15.04
CA GLY A 129 12.33 -6.26 15.82
C GLY A 129 11.32 -5.39 15.07
N TYR A 130 10.19 -5.96 14.62
CA TYR A 130 9.03 -5.18 14.18
C TYR A 130 7.75 -5.77 14.76
N GLU A 131 6.94 -4.92 15.40
CA GLU A 131 5.69 -5.28 16.07
C GLU A 131 4.74 -6.08 15.17
N THR A 132 4.57 -7.34 15.50
CA THR A 132 3.47 -8.18 15.00
C THR A 132 2.21 -7.72 15.72
N THR A 133 1.21 -7.20 14.97
CA THR A 133 -0.11 -6.96 15.54
C THR A 133 -0.76 -8.32 15.79
N SER A 134 -0.66 -8.81 17.03
CA SER A 134 -1.33 -10.03 17.48
C SER A 134 -2.84 -9.77 17.51
N THR A 135 -3.58 -10.39 16.59
CA THR A 135 -5.04 -10.50 16.72
C THR A 135 -5.32 -11.54 17.81
N THR A 136 -5.48 -11.08 19.04
CA THR A 136 -5.95 -11.95 20.13
C THR A 136 -7.45 -12.17 19.95
N THR A 137 -7.83 -13.30 19.36
CA THR A 137 -9.21 -13.80 19.41
C THR A 137 -9.49 -14.27 20.84
N GLY A 138 -10.12 -13.40 21.64
CA GLY A 138 -10.56 -13.74 22.99
C GLY A 138 -11.73 -14.71 22.95
N THR A 139 -11.48 -15.98 23.27
CA THR A 139 -12.53 -16.93 23.61
C THR A 139 -12.89 -16.73 25.09
N SER A 140 -14.01 -16.04 25.36
CA SER A 140 -14.58 -15.98 26.72
C SER A 140 -15.18 -17.34 27.10
N GLY A 141 -14.51 -18.05 28.00
CA GLY A 141 -15.09 -19.16 28.75
C GLY A 141 -15.76 -18.63 30.01
N THR A 142 -17.07 -18.83 30.12
CA THR A 142 -17.88 -18.48 31.30
C THR A 142 -17.80 -19.62 32.31
N THR A 143 -17.21 -19.40 33.48
CA THR A 143 -17.30 -20.32 34.63
C THR A 143 -18.30 -19.76 35.65
N THR A 144 -19.49 -20.35 35.70
CA THR A 144 -20.45 -20.15 36.79
C THR A 144 -20.04 -21.00 37.99
N THR A 145 -19.91 -20.37 39.17
CA THR A 145 -19.89 -21.06 40.47
C THR A 145 -20.97 -20.44 41.35
N SER A 146 -21.90 -21.27 41.81
CA SER A 146 -22.99 -20.91 42.73
C SER A 146 -22.47 -20.69 44.16
N PRO A 147 -23.19 -19.93 45.00
CA PRO A 147 -23.05 -19.97 46.45
C PRO A 147 -23.59 -21.29 47.05
#